data_AF-A0A9D1VJF3-F1
#
_entry.id   AF-A0A9D1VJF3-F1
#
_cell.length_a   1.000
_cell.length_b   1.000
_cell.length_c   1.000
_cell.angle_alpha   90.00
_cell.angle_beta   90.00
_cell.angle_gamma   90.00
#
_symmetry.space_group_name_H-M   'P 1'
#
loop_
_entity.id
_entity.type
_entity.pdbx_description
1 polymer ?
#
loop_
_entity_poly.entity_id
_entity_poly.type
_entity_poly.pdbx_seq_one_letter_code
_entity_poly.pdbx_strand_id
1 'polypeptide(L)' 'MDLAPNAYLTSFYSGNVDQEKLDRMLTFVARYQVPTHPEKIFSLKEVAKAHEYLASHHLLGKVIVLN' A
#
# COMPACT_ATOMS: atom_id res chain seq x y z
N MET A 1 -14.23 12.97 10.52
CA MET A 1 -13.94 13.01 9.08
C MET A 1 -14.02 11.56 8.62
N ASP A 2 -15.11 11.18 7.95
CA ASP A 2 -15.29 9.80 7.52
C ASP A 2 -14.30 9.48 6.40
N LEU A 3 -13.48 8.45 6.60
CA LEU A 3 -12.62 7.92 5.53
C LEU A 3 -13.52 7.39 4.41
N ALA A 4 -13.25 7.79 3.17
CA ALA A 4 -13.98 7.26 2.03
C ALA A 4 -13.80 5.72 1.94
N PRO A 5 -14.85 4.96 1.58
CA PRO A 5 -14.74 3.51 1.43
C PRO A 5 -13.61 3.13 0.46
N ASN A 6 -12.82 2.11 0.83
CA ASN A 6 -11.64 1.64 0.10
C ASN A 6 -10.49 2.65 -0.06
N ALA A 7 -10.52 3.81 0.62
CA ALA A 7 -9.41 4.78 0.54
C ALA A 7 -8.12 4.26 1.20
N TYR A 8 -8.26 3.45 2.25
CA TYR A 8 -7.14 2.84 2.97
C TYR A 8 -7.49 1.40 3.34
N LEU A 9 -6.64 0.44 2.95
CA LEU A 9 -6.77 -0.96 3.35
C LEU A 9 -6.49 -1.17 4.85
N THR A 10 -5.80 -0.22 5.47
CA THR A 10 -5.36 -0.26 6.88
C THR A 10 -6.04 0.81 7.71
N SER A 11 -7.28 1.21 7.39
CA SER A 11 -8.07 1.93 8.39
C SER A 11 -8.27 1.03 9.61
N PHE A 12 -8.32 1.60 10.82
CA PHE A 12 -8.63 0.87 12.06
C PHE A 12 -10.06 0.25 12.07
N TYR A 13 -10.80 0.38 10.98
CA TYR A 13 -12.13 -0.15 10.75
C TYR A 13 -12.17 -0.89 9.41
N SER A 14 -12.34 -2.22 9.45
CA SER A 14 -12.35 -3.08 8.27
C SER A 14 -13.67 -3.06 7.49
N GLY A 15 -14.74 -2.49 8.04
CA GLY A 15 -16.04 -2.37 7.35
C GLY A 15 -16.01 -1.45 6.13
N ASN A 16 -14.92 -0.70 5.94
CA ASN A 16 -14.71 0.16 4.78
C ASN A 16 -14.02 -0.54 3.61
N VAL A 17 -13.65 -1.82 3.74
CA VAL A 17 -12.97 -2.61 2.71
C VAL A 17 -13.95 -3.59 2.08
N ASP A 18 -14.08 -3.52 0.76
CA ASP A 18 -14.87 -4.46 -0.04
C ASP A 18 -14.02 -5.68 -0.39
N GLN A 19 -14.36 -6.83 0.20
CA GLN A 19 -13.65 -8.09 0.01
C GLN A 19 -13.64 -8.53 -1.45
N GLU A 20 -14.76 -8.41 -2.16
CA GLU A 20 -14.88 -8.87 -3.55
C GLU A 20 -13.98 -8.03 -4.47
N LYS A 21 -13.84 -6.72 -4.20
CA LYS A 21 -12.90 -5.86 -4.94
C LYS A 21 -11.45 -6.22 -4.66
N LEU A 22 -11.12 -6.49 -3.39
CA LEU A 22 -9.76 -6.89 -3.01
C LEU A 22 -9.37 -8.21 -3.68
N ASP A 23 -10.24 -9.21 -3.65
CA ASP A 23 -10.00 -10.51 -4.26
C ASP A 23 -9.86 -10.42 -5.79
N ARG A 24 -10.68 -9.57 -6.43
CA ARG A 24 -10.53 -9.27 -7.87
C ARG A 24 -9.18 -8.64 -8.19
N MET A 25 -8.72 -7.69 -7.37
CA MET A 25 -7.41 -7.06 -7.55
C MET A 25 -6.28 -8.08 -7.40
N LEU A 26 -6.30 -8.92 -6.36
CA LEU A 26 -5.29 -9.95 -6.13
C LEU A 26 -5.28 -10.98 -7.26
N THR A 27 -6.46 -11.42 -7.71
CA THR A 27 -6.61 -12.34 -8.85
C THR A 27 -6.06 -11.73 -10.13
N PHE A 28 -6.30 -10.44 -10.37
CA PHE A 28 -5.76 -9.72 -11.52
C PHE A 28 -4.22 -9.70 -11.48
N VAL A 29 -3.62 -9.34 -10.34
CA VAL A 29 -2.17 -9.32 -10.15
C VAL A 29 -1.57 -10.70 -10.44
N ALA A 30 -2.19 -11.77 -9.91
CA ALA A 30 -1.72 -13.14 -10.13
C ALA A 30 -1.89 -13.59 -11.59
N ARG A 31 -3.03 -13.31 -12.23
CA ARG A 31 -3.32 -13.72 -13.60
C ARG A 31 -2.37 -13.08 -14.60
N TYR A 32 -2.07 -11.80 -14.42
CA TYR A 32 -1.28 -11.02 -15.37
C TYR A 32 0.17 -10.81 -14.95
N GLN A 33 0.60 -11.43 -13.84
CA GLN A 33 1.97 -11.32 -13.32
C GLN A 33 2.40 -9.85 -13.19
N VAL A 34 1.51 -9.01 -12.67
CA VAL A 34 1.78 -7.58 -12.50
C VAL A 34 3.02 -7.41 -11.62
N PRO A 35 4.03 -6.62 -12.04
CA PRO A 35 5.21 -6.37 -11.22
C PRO A 35 4.80 -5.72 -9.88
N THR A 36 5.07 -6.41 -8.78
CA THR A 36 4.70 -5.94 -7.43
C THR A 36 5.91 -5.75 -6.50
N HIS A 37 7.12 -5.70 -7.07
CA HIS A 37 8.34 -5.48 -6.32
C HIS A 37 8.29 -4.12 -5.62
N PRO A 38 8.71 -4.04 -4.34
CA PRO A 38 8.84 -2.78 -3.66
C PRO A 38 9.97 -1.95 -4.28
N GLU A 39 9.74 -0.66 -4.42
CA GLU A 39 10.74 0.29 -4.89
C GLU A 39 11.85 0.45 -3.84
N LYS A 40 11.47 0.42 -2.56
CA LYS A 40 12.39 0.52 -1.44
C LYS A 40 11.85 -0.18 -0.21
N ILE A 41 12.75 -0.83 0.52
CA ILE A 41 12.48 -1.44 1.82
C ILE A 41 13.24 -0.65 2.87
N PHE A 42 12.53 -0.20 3.91
CA PHE A 42 13.09 0.45 5.08
C PHE A 42 12.92 -0.45 6.31
N SER A 43 13.77 -0.27 7.32
CA SER A 43 13.55 -0.87 8.63
C SER A 43 12.53 -0.05 9.44
N LEU A 44 11.95 -0.64 10.49
CA LEU A 44 11.03 0.05 11.40
C LEU A 44 11.66 1.30 12.04
N LYS A 45 12.98 1.28 12.28
CA LYS A 45 13.74 2.44 12.79
C LYS A 45 13.81 3.60 11.78
N GLU A 46 13.48 3.35 10.52
CA GLU A 46 13.61 4.28 9.41
C GLU A 46 12.26 4.74 8.84
N VAL A 47 11.17 4.54 9.59
CA VAL A 47 9.83 5.00 9.18
C VAL A 47 9.82 6.50 8.81
N ALA A 48 10.52 7.35 9.56
CA ALA A 48 10.64 8.77 9.23
C ALA A 48 11.23 8.99 7.83
N LYS A 49 12.32 8.29 7.49
CA LYS A 49 12.94 8.34 6.16
C LYS A 49 12.02 7.80 5.07
N ALA A 50 11.19 6.79 5.37
CA ALA A 50 10.21 6.28 4.43
C ALA A 50 9.15 7.34 4.08
N HIS A 51 8.69 8.13 5.06
CA HIS A 51 7.78 9.25 4.83
C HIS A 51 8.43 10.39 4.04
N GLU A 52 9.67 10.76 4.38
CA GLU A 52 10.43 11.75 3.61
C GLU A 52 10.60 11.32 2.15
N TYR A 53 10.90 10.03 1.93
CA TYR A 53 11.04 9.45 0.60
C TYR A 53 9.74 9.57 -0.21
N LEU A 54 8.58 9.24 0.38
CA LEU A 54 7.27 9.37 -0.28
C LEU A 54 6.89 10.83 -0.56
N ALA A 55 7.27 11.76 0.32
CA ALA A 55 6.98 13.18 0.16
C ALA A 55 7.81 13.88 -0.93
N SER A 56 8.91 13.26 -1.37
CA SER A 56 9.87 13.86 -2.32
C SER A 56 9.35 14.01 -3.76
N HIS A 57 8.08 13.70 -4.05
CA HIS A 57 7.35 13.87 -5.32
C HIS A 57 7.99 13.28 -6.60
N HIS A 58 9.16 12.64 -6.50
CA HIS A 58 9.92 12.22 -7.67
C HIS A 58 9.67 10.77 -8.09
N LEU A 59 8.96 9.95 -7.31
CA LEU A 59 8.85 8.52 -7.56
C LEU A 59 7.43 7.97 -7.33
N LEU A 60 6.94 7.20 -8.31
CA LEU A 60 5.72 6.40 -8.25
C LEU A 60 6.12 4.96 -7.92
N GLY A 61 5.63 4.40 -6.81
CA GLY A 61 5.96 3.03 -6.43
C GLY A 61 5.53 2.66 -5.02
N LYS A 62 5.72 1.38 -4.65
CA LYS A 62 5.39 0.86 -3.32
C LYS A 62 6.62 0.85 -2.43
N VAL A 63 6.53 1.48 -1.26
CA VAL A 63 7.54 1.41 -0.19
C VAL A 63 7.05 0.44 0.89
N ILE A 64 7.94 -0.40 1.42
CA ILE A 64 7.64 -1.34 2.50
C ILE A 64 8.53 -1.05 3.71
N VAL A 65 7.95 -1.09 4.91
CA VAL A 65 8.68 -1.07 6.18
C VAL A 65 8.60 -2.45 6.81
N LEU A 66 9.74 -3.04 7.16
CA LEU A 66 9.83 -4.34 7.84
C LEU A 66 10.45 -4.19 9.24
N ASN A 67 10.10 -5.10 10.14
CA ASN A 67 10.63 -5.19 11.51
C ASN A 67 11.73 -6.26 11.60
#